data_AF-A0AAD7W0S0-F1
#
_entry.id   AF-A0AAD7W0S0-F1
#
_cell.length_a   1.000
_cell.length_b   1.000
_cell.length_c   1.000
_cell.angle_alpha   90.00
_cell.angle_beta   90.00
_cell.angle_gamma   90.00
#
_symmetry.space_group_name_H-M   'P 1'
#
loop_
_entity.id
_entity.type
_entity.pdbx_description
1 polymer ?
#
loop_
_entity_poly.entity_id
_entity_poly.type
_entity_poly.pdbx_seq_one_letter_code
_entity_poly.pdbx_strand_id
1 'polypeptide(L)'
;MQEWICHTCDSHLIKGGMPSIAVANSLELAPIPPELDELNVLERQLIVKILPFAKIVALPKGRQRAVHGAVVCVPSEVETMVNSLPRSSAKVQLLQVKLKRKIEY
;
A
#
# COMPACT_ATOMS: atom_id res chain seq x y z
N MET A 1 0.79 -27.68 -10.26
CA MET A 1 0.44 -26.26 -10.06
C MET A 1 -0.45 -25.85 -11.22
N GLN A 2 -1.59 -25.22 -10.96
CA GLN A 2 -2.47 -24.72 -12.01
C GLN A 2 -2.22 -23.22 -12.17
N GLU A 3 -1.69 -22.84 -13.32
CA GLU A 3 -1.41 -21.44 -13.65
C GLU A 3 -2.64 -20.81 -14.29
N TRP A 4 -2.86 -19.53 -14.02
CA TRP A 4 -4.03 -18.78 -14.50
C TRP A 4 -3.56 -17.61 -15.35
N ILE A 5 -4.18 -17.44 -16.51
CA ILE A 5 -4.00 -16.27 -17.37
C ILE A 5 -5.33 -15.51 -17.48
N CYS A 6 -5.29 -14.19 -17.46
CA CYS A 6 -6.51 -13.40 -17.65
C CYS A 6 -6.91 -13.40 -19.13
N HIS A 7 -8.20 -13.21 -19.42
CA HIS A 7 -8.73 -13.20 -20.80
C HIS A 7 -8.04 -12.20 -21.73
N THR A 8 -7.61 -11.05 -21.20
CA THR A 8 -6.90 -10.03 -21.98
C THR A 8 -5.54 -10.53 -22.43
N CYS A 9 -4.75 -11.12 -21.53
CA CYS A 9 -3.44 -11.65 -21.87
C CYS A 9 -3.56 -12.82 -22.86
N ASP A 10 -4.49 -13.74 -22.60
CA ASP A 10 -4.77 -14.88 -23.48
C ASP A 10 -5.12 -14.44 -24.92
N SER A 11 -6.02 -13.47 -25.06
CA SER A 11 -6.44 -12.94 -26.36
C SER A 11 -5.31 -12.30 -27.17
N HIS A 12 -4.31 -11.70 -26.52
CA HIS A 12 -3.15 -11.13 -27.20
C HIS A 12 -2.19 -12.24 -27.64
N LEU A 13 -1.91 -13.19 -26.74
CA LEU A 13 -0.98 -14.28 -27.01
C LEU A 13 -1.46 -15.21 -28.12
N ILE A 14 -2.76 -15.52 -28.17
CA ILE A 14 -3.36 -16.32 -29.27
C ILE A 14 -3.16 -15.64 -30.63
N LYS A 15 -3.14 -14.31 -30.67
CA LYS A 15 -2.89 -13.53 -31.89
C LYS A 15 -1.40 -13.35 -32.20
N GLY A 16 -0.51 -13.97 -31.41
CA GLY A 16 0.94 -13.82 -31.52
C GLY A 16 1.47 -12.48 -31.00
N GLY A 17 0.66 -11.72 -30.26
CA GLY A 17 1.03 -10.41 -29.72
C GLY A 17 1.35 -10.45 -28.23
N MET A 18 2.28 -9.61 -27.79
CA MET A 18 2.54 -9.41 -26.36
C MET A 18 1.47 -8.49 -25.75
N PRO A 19 0.85 -8.83 -24.60
CA PRO A 19 -0.11 -7.96 -23.94
C PRO A 19 0.56 -6.62 -23.59
N SER A 20 -0.10 -5.48 -23.84
CA SER A 20 0.50 -4.16 -23.61
C SER A 20 0.92 -3.91 -22.15
N ILE A 21 0.18 -4.50 -21.20
CA ILE A 21 0.45 -4.42 -19.76
C ILE A 21 1.42 -5.49 -19.23
N ALA A 22 2.11 -6.22 -20.12
CA ALA A 22 3.07 -7.23 -19.70
C ALA A 22 4.33 -6.60 -19.09
N VAL A 23 4.88 -7.23 -18.06
CA VAL A 23 6.16 -6.86 -17.44
C VAL A 23 7.27 -6.73 -18.48
N ALA A 24 7.29 -7.64 -19.47
CA ALA A 24 8.22 -7.66 -20.59
C ALA A 24 8.21 -6.40 -21.47
N ASN A 25 7.18 -5.55 -21.37
CA ASN A 25 7.11 -4.25 -22.06
C ASN A 25 7.68 -3.11 -21.20
N SER A 26 8.76 -3.36 -20.44
CA SER A 26 9.37 -2.37 -19.55
C SER A 26 8.42 -1.83 -18.48
N LEU A 27 7.46 -2.65 -18.06
CA LEU A 27 6.54 -2.37 -16.95
C LEU A 27 6.98 -3.07 -15.65
N GLU A 28 8.21 -3.57 -15.63
CA GLU A 28 8.87 -4.07 -14.42
C GLU A 28 9.02 -2.95 -13.39
N LEU A 29 8.75 -3.32 -12.13
CA LEU A 29 9.00 -2.42 -11.02
C LEU A 29 10.49 -2.47 -10.68
N ALA A 30 11.06 -1.30 -10.37
CA ALA A 30 12.42 -1.24 -9.84
C ALA A 30 12.50 -2.09 -8.56
N PRO A 31 13.62 -2.80 -8.33
CA PRO A 31 13.81 -3.54 -7.10
C PRO A 31 13.73 -2.58 -5.90
N ILE A 32 13.13 -3.06 -4.81
CA ILE A 32 13.10 -2.31 -3.56
C ILE A 32 14.55 -2.24 -3.04
N PRO A 33 15.07 -1.05 -2.72
CA PRO A 33 16.39 -0.92 -2.10
C PRO A 33 16.48 -1.75 -0.81
N PRO A 34 17.61 -2.43 -0.53
CA PRO A 34 17.78 -3.26 0.67
C PRO A 34 17.45 -2.52 1.96
N GLU A 35 17.78 -1.22 2.03
CA GLU A 35 17.54 -0.35 3.18
C GLU A 35 16.05 -0.15 3.48
N LEU A 36 15.18 -0.35 2.48
CA LEU A 36 13.73 -0.24 2.61
C LEU A 36 13.05 -1.60 2.77
N ASP A 37 13.68 -2.67 2.29
CA ASP A 37 13.11 -4.02 2.31
C ASP A 37 13.03 -4.57 3.74
N GLU A 38 14.04 -4.29 4.56
CA GLU A 38 14.13 -4.73 5.96
C GLU A 38 13.16 -3.99 6.91
N LEU A 39 12.58 -2.87 6.48
CA LEU A 39 11.71 -2.06 7.33
C LEU A 39 10.37 -2.75 7.60
N ASN A 40 9.95 -2.75 8.86
CA ASN A 40 8.62 -3.20 9.23
C ASN A 40 7.55 -2.14 8.85
N VAL A 41 6.27 -2.50 8.98
CA VAL A 41 5.14 -1.63 8.57
C VAL A 41 5.17 -0.26 9.25
N LEU A 42 5.54 -0.19 10.53
CA LEU A 42 5.59 1.07 11.29
C LEU A 42 6.78 1.93 10.85
N GLU A 43 7.94 1.32 10.68
CA GLU A 43 9.15 2.02 10.22
C GLU A 43 8.93 2.62 8.83
N ARG A 44 8.32 1.85 7.90
CA ARG A 44 7.94 2.36 6.58
C ARG A 44 7.00 3.57 6.68
N GLN A 45 6.03 3.56 7.60
CA GLN A 45 5.12 4.69 7.80
C GLN A 45 5.83 5.94 8.36
N LEU A 46 6.92 5.79 9.11
CA LEU A 46 7.68 6.94 9.64
C LEU A 46 8.47 7.67 8.55
N ILE A 47 8.92 6.95 7.52
CA ILE A 47 9.76 7.52 6.46
C ILE A 47 9.03 7.73 5.13
N VAL A 48 7.77 7.28 5.02
CA VAL A 48 6.99 7.45 3.79
C VAL A 48 6.75 8.92 3.54
N LYS A 49 6.93 9.38 2.30
CA LYS A 49 6.67 10.78 1.91
C LYS A 49 5.18 11.13 1.85
N ILE A 50 4.35 10.14 1.55
CA ILE A 50 2.90 10.28 1.40
C ILE A 50 2.23 9.05 2.01
N LEU A 51 1.32 9.25 2.95
CA LEU A 51 0.52 8.20 3.55
C LEU A 51 -0.89 8.17 2.91
N PRO A 52 -1.18 7.19 2.04
CA PRO A 52 -2.49 7.09 1.40
C PRO A 52 -3.51 6.38 2.31
N PHE A 53 -4.66 6.99 2.47
CA PHE A 53 -5.83 6.41 3.11
C PHE A 53 -6.86 6.07 2.03
N ALA A 54 -7.03 4.77 1.78
CA ALA A 54 -7.95 4.27 0.77
C ALA A 54 -8.83 3.17 1.37
N LYS A 55 -10.12 3.19 1.04
CA LYS A 55 -11.04 2.10 1.36
C LYS A 55 -10.96 1.06 0.26
N ILE A 56 -10.34 -0.08 0.57
CA ILE A 56 -10.24 -1.22 -0.35
C ILE A 56 -11.40 -2.17 -0.06
N VAL A 57 -12.20 -2.48 -1.08
CA VAL A 57 -13.34 -3.41 -1.00
C VAL A 57 -13.12 -4.60 -1.92
N ALA A 58 -13.62 -5.76 -1.54
CA ALA A 58 -13.67 -6.91 -2.43
C ALA A 58 -14.78 -6.69 -3.47
N LEU A 59 -14.47 -6.93 -4.75
CA LEU A 59 -15.48 -6.89 -5.80
C LEU A 59 -16.32 -8.18 -5.77
N PRO A 60 -17.61 -8.13 -6.15
CA PRO A 60 -18.51 -9.28 -6.07
C PRO A 60 -18.05 -10.51 -6.87
N LYS A 61 -17.18 -10.32 -7.87
CA LYS A 61 -16.69 -11.37 -8.77
C LYS A 61 -15.18 -11.26 -8.98
N GLY A 62 -14.51 -12.39 -9.14
CA GLY A 62 -13.14 -12.46 -9.67
C GLY A 62 -12.00 -12.32 -8.65
N ARG A 63 -12.26 -12.39 -7.33
CA ARG A 63 -11.23 -12.21 -6.26
C ARG A 63 -10.46 -10.88 -6.35
N GLN A 64 -10.96 -9.93 -7.13
CA GLN A 64 -10.36 -8.62 -7.32
C GLN A 64 -10.75 -7.68 -6.17
N ARG A 65 -9.87 -6.73 -5.88
CA ARG A 65 -10.12 -5.65 -4.93
C ARG A 65 -10.19 -4.33 -5.69
N ALA A 66 -11.05 -3.43 -5.25
CA ALA A 66 -11.19 -2.09 -5.79
C ALA A 66 -11.08 -1.04 -4.69
N VAL A 67 -10.65 0.15 -5.06
CA VAL A 67 -10.75 1.33 -4.19
C VAL A 67 -12.15 1.90 -4.30
N HIS A 68 -12.77 2.22 -3.16
CA HIS A 68 -14.12 2.79 -3.10
C HIS A 68 -14.10 4.16 -2.42
N GLY A 69 -14.64 5.16 -3.10
CA GLY A 69 -14.69 6.53 -2.58
C GLY A 69 -13.35 7.26 -2.72
N ALA A 70 -13.18 8.33 -1.94
CA ALA A 70 -12.01 9.19 -2.01
C ALA A 70 -10.76 8.48 -1.45
N VAL A 71 -9.61 8.75 -2.08
CA VAL A 71 -8.28 8.46 -1.53
C VAL A 71 -7.73 9.74 -0.96
N VAL A 72 -7.40 9.73 0.33
CA VAL A 72 -6.77 10.89 0.99
C VAL A 72 -5.27 10.63 1.11
N CYS A 73 -4.47 11.48 0.47
CA CYS A 73 -3.01 11.39 0.52
C CYS A 73 -2.49 12.43 1.52
N VAL A 74 -1.98 11.97 2.66
CA VAL A 74 -1.41 12.87 3.68
C VAL A 74 0.10 12.98 3.43
N PRO A 75 0.64 14.18 3.14
CA PRO A 75 2.08 14.36 3.02
C PRO A 75 2.76 14.21 4.39
N SER A 76 3.94 13.62 4.40
CA SER A 76 4.77 13.46 5.59
C SER A 76 5.98 14.37 5.54
N GLU A 77 6.21 15.10 6.63
CA GLU A 77 7.43 15.90 6.85
C GLU A 77 8.53 14.99 7.41
N VAL A 78 9.14 14.18 6.54
CA VAL A 78 10.07 13.09 6.95
C VAL A 78 11.27 13.64 7.73
N GLU A 79 11.86 14.75 7.30
CA GLU A 79 13.02 15.36 7.99
C GLU A 79 12.68 15.78 9.42
N THR A 80 11.52 16.43 9.60
CA THR A 80 11.05 16.83 10.94
C THR A 80 10.78 15.61 11.82
N MET A 81 10.20 14.54 11.24
CA MET A 81 9.97 13.29 11.96
C MET A 81 11.27 12.67 12.45
N VAL A 82 12.23 12.43 11.55
CA VAL A 82 13.52 11.79 11.89
C VAL A 82 14.29 12.60 12.92
N ASN A 83 14.38 13.92 12.74
CA ASN A 83 15.09 14.82 13.67
C ASN A 83 14.42 14.97 15.05
N SER A 84 13.18 14.51 15.19
CA SER A 84 12.42 14.60 16.45
C SER A 84 12.48 13.32 17.29
N LEU A 85 13.09 12.24 16.79
CA LEU A 85 13.17 10.95 17.47
C LEU A 85 14.44 10.85 18.34
N PRO A 86 14.36 10.28 19.56
CA PRO A 86 13.15 9.90 20.29
C PRO A 86 12.45 11.13 20.90
N ARG A 87 11.13 11.24 20.71
CA ARG A 87 10.36 12.37 21.24
C ARG A 87 10.31 12.30 22.78
N SER A 88 10.72 13.37 23.45
CA SER A 88 10.57 13.49 24.91
C SER A 88 9.09 13.45 25.30
N SER A 89 8.73 12.81 26.42
CA SER A 89 7.33 12.67 26.89
C SER A 89 6.52 13.98 26.91
N ALA A 90 7.15 15.12 27.19
CA ALA A 90 6.50 16.44 27.18
C ALA A 90 6.13 16.96 25.77
N LYS A 91 6.80 16.49 24.71
CA LYS A 91 6.56 16.88 23.30
C LYS A 91 5.70 15.87 22.56
N VAL A 92 5.42 14.74 23.20
CA VAL A 92 4.63 13.66 22.65
C VAL A 92 3.17 14.06 22.80
N GLN A 93 2.56 14.60 21.74
CA GLN A 93 1.13 14.91 21.65
C GLN A 93 0.30 13.62 21.53
N LEU A 94 0.54 12.65 22.42
CA LEU A 94 -0.25 11.42 22.48
C LEU A 94 -1.53 11.69 23.24
N LEU A 95 -2.65 11.49 22.57
CA LEU A 95 -3.94 11.36 23.24
C LEU A 95 -4.11 9.92 23.69
N GLN A 96 -4.07 9.67 25.01
CA GLN A 96 -4.44 8.37 25.54
C GLN A 96 -5.94 8.14 25.36
N VAL A 97 -6.31 7.25 24.44
CA VAL A 97 -7.71 6.85 24.22
C VAL A 97 -7.99 5.57 25.01
N LYS A 98 -8.85 5.64 26.03
CA LYS A 98 -9.42 4.44 26.67
C LYS A 98 -10.59 3.93 25.83
N LEU A 99 -10.37 2.86 25.09
CA LEU A 99 -11.46 2.16 24.39
C LEU A 99 -12.34 1.45 25.42
N LYS A 100 -13.57 1.93 25.62
CA LYS A 100 -14.58 1.15 26.36
C LYS A 100 -14.97 -0.05 25.51
N ARG A 101 -14.93 -1.26 26.09
CA ARG A 101 -15.46 -2.47 25.44
C ARG A 101 -16.92 -2.22 25.06
N LYS A 102 -17.31 -2.59 23.83
CA LYS A 102 -18.70 -2.55 23.36
C LYS A 102 -19.53 -3.45 24.27
N ILE A 103 -20.60 -2.91 24.87
CA ILE A 103 -21.40 -3.64 25.88
C ILE A 103 -22.43 -4.58 25.26
N GLU A 104 -22.79 -4.48 23.97
CA GLU A 104 -23.79 -5.39 23.38
C GLU A 104 -23.66 -5.58 21.85
N TYR A 105 -24.19 -6.71 21.38
CA TYR A 105 -24.20 -7.21 19.99
C TYR A 105 -25.60 -7.14 19.38
#